data_AF-A0A5D0CQA4-F1
#
_entry.id   AF-A0A5D0CQA4-F1
#
_cell.length_a   1.000
_cell.length_b   1.000
_cell.length_c   1.000
_cell.angle_alpha   90.00
_cell.angle_beta   90.00
_cell.angle_gamma   90.00
#
_symmetry.space_group_name_H-M   'P 1'
#
loop_
_entity.id
_entity.type
_entity.pdbx_description
1 polymer ?
#
loop_
_entity_poly.entity_id
_entity_poly.type
_entity_poly.pdbx_seq_one_letter_code
_entity_poly.pdbx_strand_id
1 'polypeptide(L)'
;MATRKDEAKSDAPETGAQEIKAAATPDLTPEEPVAPAEREQLIYIGPSLRDNGLALRTNQIFIGGHPGFYKALYDKYPMIQQLFVPVAELRDAQKQINTTGTALNMALLSLKGV
;
A
#
# COMPACT_ATOMS: atom_id res chain seq x y z
N MET A 1 7.49 -40.76 -37.04
CA MET A 1 6.98 -41.92 -36.30
C MET A 1 7.05 -41.55 -34.83
N ALA A 2 5.95 -41.14 -34.21
CA ALA A 2 4.87 -42.01 -33.70
C ALA A 2 5.44 -42.90 -32.58
N THR A 3 5.21 -42.52 -31.32
CA THR A 3 4.04 -42.95 -30.50
C THR A 3 4.40 -44.28 -29.82
N ARG A 4 4.64 -44.22 -28.50
CA ARG A 4 3.67 -44.51 -27.45
C ARG A 4 3.48 -46.03 -27.32
N LYS A 5 3.67 -46.53 -26.11
CA LYS A 5 3.01 -47.73 -25.60
C LYS A 5 3.00 -47.60 -24.09
N ASP A 6 1.88 -47.14 -23.53
CA ASP A 6 0.74 -47.97 -23.07
C ASP A 6 1.07 -48.53 -21.68
N GLU A 7 0.16 -48.69 -20.73
CA GLU A 7 -1.30 -48.60 -20.66
C GLU A 7 -1.55 -48.48 -19.14
N ALA A 8 -2.33 -47.52 -18.67
CA ALA A 8 -3.77 -47.64 -18.49
C ALA A 8 -4.21 -48.76 -17.52
N LYS A 9 -4.73 -48.31 -16.38
CA LYS A 9 -5.79 -48.88 -15.50
C LYS A 9 -5.47 -48.42 -14.09
N SER A 10 -6.40 -48.03 -13.24
CA SER A 10 -7.84 -48.19 -13.22
C SER A 10 -8.32 -47.14 -12.20
N ASP A 11 -9.34 -46.39 -12.54
CA ASP A 11 -10.70 -46.65 -12.06
C ASP A 11 -10.94 -46.02 -10.67
N ALA A 12 -11.47 -44.81 -10.77
CA ALA A 12 -12.68 -44.33 -10.12
C ALA A 12 -12.85 -44.34 -8.59
N PRO A 13 -13.61 -43.35 -8.08
CA PRO A 13 -13.41 -42.71 -6.79
C PRO A 13 -14.49 -43.13 -5.80
N GLU A 14 -14.31 -42.85 -4.51
CA GLU A 14 -15.44 -42.48 -3.64
C GLU A 14 -14.93 -41.99 -2.30
N THR A 15 -15.18 -40.71 -2.05
CA THR A 15 -15.64 -40.10 -0.79
C THR A 15 -15.49 -38.61 -1.05
N GLY A 16 -16.56 -37.94 -1.46
CA GLY A 16 -17.70 -37.76 -0.57
C GLY A 16 -17.55 -36.34 -0.03
N ALA A 17 -18.26 -35.44 -0.70
CA ALA A 17 -18.26 -34.02 -0.44
C ALA A 17 -18.41 -33.72 1.05
N GLN A 18 -17.51 -32.89 1.57
CA GLN A 18 -17.85 -32.06 2.71
C GLN A 18 -17.62 -30.60 2.32
N GLU A 19 -18.75 -30.00 2.00
CA GLU A 19 -19.00 -28.61 1.68
C GLU A 19 -18.41 -27.70 2.76
N ILE A 20 -17.28 -27.06 2.47
CA ILE A 20 -16.80 -25.90 3.22
C ILE A 20 -17.46 -24.64 2.66
N LYS A 21 -18.59 -24.27 3.24
CA LYS A 21 -19.10 -22.90 3.17
C LYS A 21 -18.25 -22.00 4.05
N ALA A 22 -17.48 -21.12 3.42
CA ALA A 22 -17.55 -19.67 3.62
C ALA A 22 -16.22 -18.97 3.33
N ALA A 23 -16.35 -17.88 2.58
CA ALA A 23 -15.44 -16.75 2.47
C ALA A 23 -14.15 -16.97 1.66
N ALA A 24 -14.22 -16.43 0.45
CA ALA A 24 -13.12 -16.27 -0.48
C ALA A 24 -11.91 -15.54 0.13
N THR A 25 -10.74 -16.12 -0.11
CA THR A 25 -9.55 -15.37 -0.55
C THR A 25 -8.63 -16.34 -1.33
N PRO A 26 -8.74 -16.44 -2.66
CA PRO A 26 -7.62 -16.85 -3.51
C PRO A 26 -6.84 -15.53 -3.84
N ASP A 27 -5.52 -15.45 -4.01
CA ASP A 27 -4.63 -16.32 -4.76
C ASP A 27 -3.21 -15.68 -4.74
N LEU A 28 -2.16 -16.49 -4.95
CA LEU A 28 -0.80 -16.19 -5.47
C LEU A 28 0.38 -15.81 -4.54
N THR A 29 1.14 -16.87 -4.21
CA THR A 29 2.62 -17.10 -4.21
C THR A 29 3.43 -16.20 -5.20
N PRO A 30 4.77 -15.96 -5.10
CA PRO A 30 5.83 -16.76 -4.43
C PRO A 30 6.95 -15.99 -3.67
N GLU A 31 7.73 -16.74 -2.89
CA GLU A 31 8.98 -16.32 -2.23
C GLU A 31 10.03 -15.86 -3.26
N GLU A 32 10.26 -14.54 -3.35
CA GLU A 32 11.48 -13.95 -3.90
C GLU A 32 12.52 -13.76 -2.77
N PRO A 33 13.83 -13.89 -3.04
CA PRO A 33 14.85 -13.82 -2.01
C PRO A 33 14.78 -12.43 -1.36
N VAL A 34 14.45 -12.40 -0.07
CA VAL A 34 14.38 -11.17 0.74
C VAL A 34 15.77 -10.54 0.85
N ALA A 35 16.10 -9.72 -0.15
CA ALA A 35 17.07 -8.65 -0.01
C ALA A 35 16.75 -7.89 1.29
N PRO A 36 17.77 -7.45 2.06
CA PRO A 36 17.60 -6.97 3.43
C PRO A 36 16.44 -6.00 3.49
N ALA A 37 15.37 -6.39 4.20
CA ALA A 37 14.09 -5.70 4.22
C ALA A 37 14.29 -4.19 4.37
N GLU A 38 14.30 -3.49 3.23
CA GLU A 38 14.38 -2.04 3.19
C GLU A 38 13.07 -1.58 3.80
N ARG A 39 13.13 -1.16 5.06
CA ARG A 39 11.94 -0.69 5.77
C ARG A 39 11.32 0.41 4.93
N GLU A 40 10.06 0.25 4.57
CA GLU A 40 9.36 1.23 3.75
C GLU A 40 9.43 2.60 4.43
N GLN A 41 10.12 3.54 3.76
CA GLN A 41 10.33 4.90 4.23
C GLN A 41 9.35 5.80 3.48
N LEU A 42 8.37 6.30 4.20
CA LEU A 42 7.45 7.31 3.71
C LEU A 42 7.95 8.69 4.15
N ILE A 43 7.73 9.70 3.34
CA ILE A 43 8.00 11.08 3.65
C ILE A 43 6.73 11.89 3.44
N TYR A 44 6.44 12.75 4.41
CA TYR A 44 5.33 13.68 4.31
C TYR A 44 5.77 14.96 3.60
N ILE A 45 5.11 15.29 2.49
CA ILE A 45 5.43 16.45 1.64
C ILE A 45 4.37 17.57 1.70
N GLY A 46 3.53 17.58 2.75
CA GLY A 46 2.48 18.59 2.96
C GLY A 46 2.86 19.77 3.86
N PRO A 47 1.90 20.66 4.20
CA PRO A 47 2.13 21.75 5.15
C PRO A 47 2.39 21.20 6.55
N SER A 48 3.13 21.95 7.36
CA SER A 48 3.35 21.56 8.75
C SER A 48 2.08 21.79 9.58
N LEU A 49 1.61 20.75 10.26
CA LEU A 49 0.35 20.74 11.00
C LEU A 49 0.65 20.58 12.50
N ARG A 50 -0.08 21.32 13.33
CA ARG A 50 -0.06 21.18 14.79
C ARG A 50 -1.50 21.08 15.28
N ASP A 51 -1.90 19.89 15.68
CA ASP A 51 -3.25 19.62 16.15
C ASP A 51 -3.16 18.79 17.44
N ASN A 52 -3.79 19.27 18.53
CA ASN A 52 -3.87 18.55 19.81
C ASN A 52 -2.54 17.96 20.34
N GLY A 53 -1.43 18.68 20.16
CA GLY A 53 -0.09 18.25 20.60
C GLY A 53 0.65 17.32 19.62
N LEU A 54 0.00 16.90 18.54
CA LEU A 54 0.64 16.21 17.41
C LEU A 54 1.21 17.25 16.45
N ALA A 55 2.50 17.15 16.18
CA ALA A 55 3.17 17.96 15.16
C ALA A 55 3.55 17.07 13.97
N LEU A 56 2.98 17.32 12.81
CA LEU A 56 3.40 16.73 11.54
C LEU A 56 4.20 17.80 10.79
N ARG A 57 5.48 17.56 10.55
CA ARG A 57 6.36 18.53 9.87
C ARG A 57 6.52 18.18 8.41
N THR A 58 6.65 19.20 7.58
CA THR A 58 7.03 19.04 6.17
C THR A 58 8.38 18.32 6.05
N ASN A 59 8.48 17.41 5.09
CA ASN A 59 9.62 16.53 4.84
C ASN A 59 9.99 15.60 6.01
N GLN A 60 9.02 15.28 6.88
CA GLN A 60 9.22 14.32 7.95
C GLN A 60 9.17 12.89 7.39
N ILE A 61 10.19 12.09 7.73
CA ILE A 61 10.32 10.70 7.29
C ILE A 61 9.74 9.78 8.36
N PHE A 62 8.98 8.80 7.91
CA PHE A 62 8.34 7.76 8.70
C PHE A 62 8.83 6.41 8.21
N ILE A 63 9.41 5.65 9.13
CA ILE A 63 9.98 4.33 8.85
C ILE A 63 8.98 3.28 9.33
N GLY A 64 8.56 2.38 8.45
CA GLY A 64 7.55 1.37 8.77
C GLY A 64 6.11 1.83 8.53
N GLY A 65 5.90 2.81 7.64
CA GLY A 65 4.57 3.21 7.18
C GLY A 65 3.94 4.39 7.93
N HIS A 66 2.61 4.45 7.92
CA HIS A 66 1.83 5.55 8.47
C HIS A 66 1.72 5.47 10.00
N PRO A 67 2.03 6.54 10.75
CA PRO A 67 1.97 6.48 12.20
C PRO A 67 0.53 6.47 12.73
N GLY A 68 0.20 5.45 13.53
CA GLY A 68 -1.13 5.29 14.11
C GLY A 68 -1.56 6.43 15.06
N PHE A 69 -0.62 7.16 15.65
CA PHE A 69 -0.93 8.32 16.49
C PHE A 69 -1.46 9.53 15.70
N TYR A 70 -1.33 9.55 14.36
CA TYR A 70 -1.99 10.53 13.50
C TYR A 70 -3.39 10.11 13.06
N LYS A 71 -3.98 9.04 13.62
CA LYS A 71 -5.32 8.57 13.24
C LYS A 71 -6.38 9.67 13.30
N ALA A 72 -6.38 10.51 14.34
CA ALA A 72 -7.29 11.64 14.44
C ALA A 72 -7.06 12.70 13.34
N LEU A 73 -5.79 12.87 12.93
CA LEU A 73 -5.41 13.78 11.85
C LEU A 73 -5.86 13.25 10.49
N TYR A 74 -5.74 11.94 10.26
CA TYR A 74 -6.25 11.28 9.05
C TYR A 74 -7.78 11.32 8.96
N ASP A 75 -8.48 11.19 10.09
CA ASP A 75 -9.95 11.28 10.15
C ASP A 75 -10.43 12.71 9.84
N LYS A 76 -9.76 13.72 10.42
CA LYS A 76 -10.05 15.14 10.19
C LYS A 76 -9.70 15.59 8.77
N TYR A 77 -8.61 15.06 8.23
CA TYR A 77 -8.07 15.42 6.92
C TYR A 77 -7.68 14.16 6.12
N PRO A 78 -8.62 13.51 5.43
CA PRO A 78 -8.33 12.28 4.68
C PRO A 78 -7.29 12.50 3.56
N MET A 79 -7.20 13.72 3.02
CA MET A 79 -6.24 14.05 1.96
C MET A 79 -4.78 14.05 2.44
N ILE A 80 -4.52 14.12 3.75
CA ILE A 80 -3.16 14.05 4.30
C ILE A 80 -2.49 12.73 3.91
N GLN A 81 -3.24 11.64 3.82
CA GLN A 81 -2.69 10.33 3.46
C GLN A 81 -2.07 10.34 2.06
N GLN A 82 -2.59 11.15 1.14
CA GLN A 82 -2.00 11.29 -0.20
C GLN A 82 -0.66 12.01 -0.17
N LEU A 83 -0.38 12.82 0.86
CA LEU A 83 0.86 13.57 1.01
C LEU A 83 1.98 12.73 1.67
N PHE A 84 1.71 11.47 2.01
CA PHE A 84 2.74 10.50 2.37
C PHE A 84 3.17 9.78 1.11
N VAL A 85 4.41 9.97 0.71
CA VAL A 85 4.98 9.36 -0.49
C VAL A 85 6.24 8.59 -0.12
N PRO A 86 6.58 7.49 -0.81
CA PRO A 86 7.85 6.83 -0.56
C PRO A 86 9.02 7.75 -0.89
N VAL A 87 10.08 7.68 -0.08
CA VAL A 87 11.28 8.52 -0.26
C VAL A 87 11.93 8.30 -1.64
N ALA A 88 11.80 7.08 -2.20
CA ALA A 88 12.25 6.75 -3.54
C ALA A 88 11.59 7.62 -4.64
N GLU A 89 10.32 7.99 -4.46
CA GLU A 89 9.52 8.76 -5.42
C GLU A 89 9.38 10.24 -5.03
N LEU A 90 10.08 10.68 -3.98
CA LEU A 90 10.03 12.04 -3.46
C LEU A 90 10.19 13.09 -4.57
N ARG A 91 11.17 12.90 -5.47
CA ARG A 91 11.43 13.87 -6.55
C ARG A 91 10.26 14.04 -7.49
N ASP A 92 9.55 12.96 -7.81
CA ASP A 92 8.39 13.02 -8.70
C ASP A 92 7.19 13.63 -7.97
N ALA A 93 6.96 13.18 -6.74
CA ALA A 93 5.92 13.71 -5.87
C ALA A 93 6.06 15.22 -5.62
N GLN A 94 7.29 15.73 -5.46
CA GLN A 94 7.54 17.18 -5.39
C GLN A 94 7.16 17.91 -6.68
N LYS A 95 7.46 17.35 -7.86
CA LYS A 95 7.04 17.94 -9.13
C LYS A 95 5.52 17.96 -9.25
N GLN A 96 4.87 16.87 -8.89
CA GLN A 96 3.41 16.76 -8.88
C GLN A 96 2.79 17.78 -7.92
N ILE A 97 3.31 17.93 -6.69
CA ILE A 97 2.87 18.95 -5.75
C ILE A 97 2.94 20.37 -6.33
N ASN A 98 3.98 20.68 -7.10
CA ASN A 98 4.13 21.98 -7.73
C ASN A 98 3.32 22.12 -9.03
N THR A 99 2.81 21.02 -9.57
CA THR A 99 1.99 21.00 -10.79
C THR A 99 0.54 21.19 -10.40
N THR A 100 -0.04 22.34 -10.78
CA THR A 100 -1.45 22.65 -10.55
C THR A 100 -2.36 21.59 -11.17
N GLY A 101 -3.33 21.11 -10.39
CA GLY A 101 -4.33 20.14 -10.86
C GLY A 101 -3.94 18.67 -10.70
N THR A 102 -2.78 18.36 -10.10
CA THR A 102 -2.47 16.99 -9.69
C THR A 102 -3.16 16.64 -8.37
N ALA A 103 -3.33 15.34 -8.09
CA ALA A 103 -3.89 14.87 -6.83
C ALA A 103 -3.10 15.40 -5.61
N LEU A 104 -1.77 15.38 -5.68
CA LEU A 104 -0.91 15.87 -4.58
C LEU A 104 -1.02 17.39 -4.39
N ASN A 105 -1.13 18.15 -5.48
CA ASN A 105 -1.36 19.60 -5.40
C ASN A 105 -2.72 19.91 -4.79
N MET A 106 -3.77 19.20 -5.18
CA MET A 106 -5.11 19.35 -4.61
C MET A 106 -5.14 19.02 -3.11
N ALA A 107 -4.52 17.90 -2.72
CA ALA A 107 -4.38 17.52 -1.32
C ALA A 107 -3.64 18.59 -0.49
N LEU A 108 -2.58 19.19 -1.05
CA LEU A 108 -1.86 20.30 -0.42
C LEU A 108 -2.77 21.53 -0.25
N LEU A 109 -3.53 21.91 -1.28
CA LEU A 109 -4.42 23.07 -1.25
C LEU A 109 -5.55 22.90 -0.24
N SER A 110 -6.09 21.70 -0.08
CA SER A 110 -7.11 21.40 0.93
C SER A 110 -6.62 21.54 2.37
N LEU A 111 -5.30 21.55 2.59
CA LEU A 111 -4.68 21.81 3.89
C LEU A 111 -4.12 23.23 4.01
N LYS A 112 -4.06 23.99 2.91
CA LYS A 112 -3.53 25.35 2.88
C LYS A 112 -4.56 26.33 3.45
N GLY A 113 -4.70 26.32 4.77
CA GLY A 113 -5.67 27.15 5.50
C GLY A 113 -6.08 26.61 6.87
N VAL A 114 -5.50 25.48 7.32
CA VAL A 114 -5.74 24.85 8.62
C VAL A 114 -4.74 25.29 9.68
#